data_AF-A0A4R4ZR73-F1
#
_entry.id   AF-A0A4R4ZR73-F1
#
_cell.length_a   1.000
_cell.length_b   1.000
_cell.length_c   1.000
_cell.angle_alpha   90.00
_cell.angle_beta   90.00
_cell.angle_gamma   90.00
#
_symmetry.space_group_name_H-M   'P 1'
#
loop_
_entity.id
_entity.type
_entity.pdbx_description
1 polymer ?
#
loop_
_entity_poly.entity_id
_entity_poly.type
_entity_poly.pdbx_seq_one_letter_code
_entity_poly.pdbx_strand_id
1 'polypeptide(L)'
;MGKILLPWVDRIDGGKYTFRGADYETPISEHWNNSAIHGLALFLPWTPVRHRRDRLVLEWVLYPQYGCPFTLRFQTEYVLNRSGLSVRPARRSPRLPSGSLVVHRRLRPATSTVSGHD
;
A
#
# COMPACT_ATOMS: atom_id res chain seq x y z
N MET A 1 20.05 -3.32 0.83
CA MET A 1 18.81 -4.04 1.19
C MET A 1 17.86 -3.98 0.01
N GLY A 2 17.36 -5.13 -0.48
CA GLY A 2 16.33 -5.15 -1.53
C GLY A 2 14.99 -4.69 -0.95
N LYS A 3 14.33 -3.73 -1.61
CA LYS A 3 13.03 -3.20 -1.20
C LYS A 3 12.00 -3.42 -2.30
N ILE A 4 10.73 -3.57 -1.90
CA ILE A 4 9.61 -3.69 -2.83
C ILE A 4 8.95 -2.32 -2.94
N LEU A 5 8.98 -1.74 -4.15
CA LEU A 5 8.49 -0.39 -4.42
C LEU A 5 7.12 -0.50 -5.07
N LEU A 6 6.07 -0.32 -4.26
CA LEU A 6 4.68 -0.44 -4.68
C LEU A 6 3.84 0.65 -4.02
N PRO A 7 2.81 1.20 -4.68
CA PRO A 7 2.39 0.83 -6.04
C PRO A 7 3.19 1.50 -7.18
N TRP A 8 4.07 2.44 -6.89
CA TRP A 8 4.95 3.09 -7.87
C TRP A 8 6.41 2.96 -7.47
N VAL A 9 7.30 2.93 -8.47
CA VAL A 9 8.73 2.62 -8.28
C VAL A 9 9.59 3.87 -8.11
N ASP A 10 9.20 4.99 -8.71
CA ASP A 10 9.98 6.22 -8.73
C ASP A 10 9.19 7.39 -8.11
N ARG A 11 9.25 8.58 -8.70
CA ARG A 11 8.60 9.79 -8.20
C ARG A 11 7.23 10.00 -8.84
N ILE A 12 6.32 10.54 -8.04
CA ILE A 12 5.11 11.22 -8.52
C ILE A 12 5.32 12.70 -8.22
N ASP A 13 5.48 13.49 -9.27
CA ASP A 13 5.71 14.93 -9.17
C ASP A 13 4.50 15.64 -8.56
N GLY A 14 4.77 16.57 -7.64
CA GLY A 14 3.75 17.26 -6.84
C GLY A 14 2.86 16.33 -6.00
N GLY A 15 3.16 15.02 -5.95
CA GLY A 15 2.29 14.02 -5.36
C GLY A 15 0.95 13.87 -6.08
N LYS A 16 0.81 14.32 -7.34
CA LYS A 16 -0.46 14.30 -8.08
C LYS A 16 -0.39 13.34 -9.26
N TYR A 17 -1.45 12.57 -9.46
CA TYR A 17 -1.54 11.67 -10.60
C TYR A 17 -2.99 11.47 -11.03
N THR A 18 -3.20 11.22 -12.33
CA THR A 18 -4.49 10.84 -12.89
C THR A 18 -4.52 9.34 -13.15
N PHE A 19 -5.57 8.66 -12.68
CA PHE A 19 -5.78 7.25 -12.95
C PHE A 19 -7.24 6.98 -13.31
N ARG A 20 -7.46 6.36 -14.48
CA ARG A 20 -8.80 6.09 -15.02
C ARG A 20 -9.70 7.34 -15.08
N GLY A 21 -9.12 8.48 -15.47
CA GLY A 21 -9.84 9.74 -15.62
C GLY A 21 -10.20 10.46 -14.31
N ALA A 22 -9.72 9.98 -13.17
CA ALA A 22 -9.85 10.65 -11.88
C ALA A 22 -8.49 11.08 -11.35
N ASP A 23 -8.45 12.27 -10.75
CA ASP A 23 -7.25 12.84 -10.15
C ASP A 23 -7.12 12.42 -8.69
N TYR A 24 -5.89 12.11 -8.29
CA TYR A 24 -5.54 11.67 -6.96
C TYR A 24 -4.30 12.40 -6.46
N GLU A 25 -4.24 12.54 -5.14
CA GLU A 25 -3.08 13.11 -4.44
C GLU A 25 -2.52 12.10 -3.44
N THR A 26 -1.20 12.04 -3.35
CA THR A 26 -0.41 11.24 -2.40
C THR A 26 0.46 12.16 -1.56
N PRO A 27 0.72 11.83 -0.28
CA PRO A 27 1.61 12.63 0.56
C PRO A 27 3.01 12.77 -0.07
N ILE A 28 3.58 13.97 0.03
CA ILE A 28 4.97 14.25 -0.36
C ILE A 28 5.88 13.56 0.65
N SER A 29 6.65 12.57 0.19
CA SER A 29 7.63 11.84 1.00
C SER A 29 9.07 12.30 0.74
N GLU A 30 9.31 13.00 -0.37
CA GLU A 30 10.59 13.65 -0.71
C GLU A 30 10.38 15.16 -0.86
N HIS A 31 10.50 15.89 0.26
CA HIS A 31 10.17 17.32 0.31
C HIS A 31 11.05 18.18 -0.59
N TRP A 32 12.33 17.87 -0.73
CA TRP A 32 13.28 18.67 -1.54
C TRP A 32 12.86 18.76 -3.02
N ASN A 33 12.31 17.69 -3.57
CA ASN A 33 11.84 17.64 -4.96
C ASN A 33 10.31 17.80 -5.07
N ASN A 34 9.63 18.12 -3.96
CA ASN A 34 8.17 18.17 -3.89
C ASN A 34 7.49 16.94 -4.52
N SER A 35 8.00 15.73 -4.23
CA SER A 35 7.53 14.50 -4.86
C SER A 35 7.15 13.42 -3.86
N ALA A 36 6.31 12.47 -4.29
CA ALA A 36 6.10 11.22 -3.58
C ALA A 36 6.97 10.13 -4.19
N ILE A 37 7.91 9.57 -3.43
CA ILE A 37 8.91 8.63 -3.92
C ILE A 37 8.73 7.21 -3.35
N HIS A 38 8.98 6.20 -4.19
CA HIS A 38 9.17 4.80 -3.80
C HIS A 38 7.96 4.08 -3.15
N GLY A 39 6.75 4.56 -3.45
CA GLY A 39 5.53 3.86 -3.08
C GLY A 39 5.21 3.86 -1.58
N LEU A 40 4.18 3.10 -1.23
CA LEU A 40 3.62 2.97 0.11
C LEU A 40 4.10 1.72 0.85
N ALA A 41 4.69 0.74 0.13
CA ALA A 41 5.12 -0.54 0.71
C ALA A 41 6.49 -0.50 1.40
N LEU A 42 7.25 0.58 1.24
CA LEU A 42 8.70 0.63 1.44
C LEU A 42 9.18 0.19 2.83
N PHE A 43 8.40 0.50 3.86
CA PHE A 43 8.72 0.23 5.26
C PHE A 43 7.63 -0.58 5.97
N LEU A 44 6.72 -1.17 5.20
CA LEU A 44 5.59 -1.91 5.76
C LEU A 44 5.90 -3.40 5.86
N PRO A 45 5.40 -4.08 6.89
CA PRO A 45 5.59 -5.50 7.05
C PRO A 45 4.82 -6.27 5.98
N TRP A 46 5.44 -7.35 5.48
CA TRP A 46 4.79 -8.34 4.63
C TRP A 46 4.55 -9.61 5.43
N THR A 47 3.39 -10.22 5.22
CA THR A 47 2.98 -11.44 5.93
C THR A 47 3.34 -12.68 5.10
N PRO A 48 3.99 -13.70 5.68
CA PRO A 48 4.19 -14.97 4.99
C PRO A 48 2.86 -15.73 4.83
N VAL A 49 2.47 -15.99 3.59
CA VAL A 49 1.26 -16.76 3.24
C VAL A 49 1.56 -18.16 2.75
N ARG A 50 2.83 -18.44 2.42
CA ARG A 50 3.34 -19.79 2.20
C ARG A 50 4.80 -19.84 2.62
N HIS A 51 5.13 -20.80 3.47
CA HIS A 51 6.50 -21.02 3.93
C HIS A 51 6.85 -22.51 3.79
N ARG A 52 7.92 -22.79 3.04
CA ARG A 52 8.51 -24.11 2.81
C ARG A 52 10.03 -23.96 2.87
N ARG A 53 10.74 -25.08 2.96
CA ARG A 53 12.21 -25.11 3.13
C ARG A 53 12.98 -24.29 2.09
N ASP A 54 12.50 -24.28 0.85
CA ASP A 54 13.15 -23.69 -0.32
C ASP A 54 12.30 -22.58 -0.98
N ARG A 55 11.18 -22.20 -0.34
CA ARG A 55 10.21 -21.28 -0.94
C ARG A 55 9.44 -20.47 0.10
N LEU A 56 9.38 -19.16 -0.10
CA LEU A 56 8.62 -18.23 0.73
C LEU A 56 7.76 -17.33 -0.16
N VAL A 57 6.46 -17.28 0.10
CA VAL A 57 5.56 -16.29 -0.51
C VAL A 57 5.16 -15.30 0.56
N LEU A 58 5.51 -14.04 0.33
CA LEU A 58 5.12 -12.91 1.17
C LEU A 58 3.95 -12.16 0.52
N GLU A 59 3.08 -11.64 1.35
CA GLU A 59 1.91 -10.87 0.96
C GLU A 59 1.85 -9.54 1.69
N TRP A 60 1.39 -8.51 0.98
CA TRP A 60 1.03 -7.24 1.58
C TRP A 60 -0.31 -6.76 1.01
N VAL A 61 -1.15 -6.23 1.90
CA VAL A 61 -2.45 -5.63 1.56
C VAL A 61 -2.34 -4.13 1.80
N LEU A 62 -2.50 -3.38 0.73
CA LEU A 62 -2.72 -1.93 0.75
C LEU A 62 -4.21 -1.69 0.95
N TYR A 63 -4.58 -1.15 2.11
CA TYR A 63 -5.92 -0.63 2.33
C TYR A 63 -6.05 0.80 1.78
N PRO A 64 -7.28 1.27 1.46
CA PRO A 64 -7.50 2.62 0.98
C PRO A 64 -6.89 3.66 1.92
N GLN A 65 -6.06 4.53 1.37
CA GLN A 65 -5.42 5.63 2.08
C GLN A 65 -5.08 6.78 1.11
N TYR A 66 -4.57 7.89 1.63
CA TYR A 66 -4.06 8.98 0.79
C TYR A 66 -3.04 8.44 -0.22
N GLY A 67 -3.17 8.85 -1.47
CA GLY A 67 -2.36 8.34 -2.57
C GLY A 67 -2.82 7.03 -3.19
N CYS A 68 -3.75 6.28 -2.58
CA CYS A 68 -4.34 5.10 -3.21
C CYS A 68 -5.70 4.75 -2.59
N PRO A 69 -6.83 5.05 -3.27
CA PRO A 69 -8.18 4.79 -2.73
C PRO A 69 -8.62 3.32 -2.87
N PHE A 70 -7.76 2.46 -3.42
CA PHE A 70 -8.10 1.08 -3.74
C PHE A 70 -7.58 0.14 -2.67
N THR A 71 -8.33 -0.95 -2.42
CA THR A 71 -7.74 -2.10 -1.74
C THR A 71 -6.95 -2.91 -2.77
N LEU A 72 -5.63 -2.98 -2.60
CA LEU A 72 -4.74 -3.75 -3.46
C LEU A 72 -4.02 -4.81 -2.63
N ARG A 73 -3.78 -5.97 -3.23
CA ARG A 73 -3.00 -7.03 -2.61
C ARG A 73 -1.88 -7.42 -3.53
N PHE A 74 -0.71 -7.59 -2.96
CA PHE A 74 0.50 -7.95 -3.67
C PHE A 74 1.13 -9.19 -3.07
N GLN A 75 1.71 -10.03 -3.92
CA GLN A 75 2.50 -11.17 -3.50
C GLN A 75 3.85 -11.16 -4.21
N THR A 76 4.90 -11.46 -3.45
CA THR A 76 6.24 -11.73 -3.96
C THR A 76 6.65 -13.15 -3.58
N GLU A 77 7.47 -13.81 -4.38
CA GLU A 77 7.93 -15.18 -4.14
C GLU A 77 9.46 -15.23 -4.15
N TYR A 78 10.01 -15.84 -3.12
CA TYR A 78 11.41 -16.16 -2.97
C TYR A 78 11.59 -17.66 -3.14
N VAL A 79 12.52 -18.07 -4.00
CA VAL A 79 12.86 -19.47 -4.25
C VAL A 79 14.36 -19.65 -4.05
N LEU A 80 14.76 -20.56 -3.18
CA LEU A 80 16.15 -20.90 -2.92
C LEU A 80 16.46 -22.27 -3.54
N ASN A 81 17.42 -22.32 -4.46
CA ASN A 81 17.87 -23.58 -5.06
C ASN A 81 19.41 -23.62 -5.10
N ARG A 82 19.97 -24.66 -5.73
CA ARG A 82 21.43 -24.86 -5.83
C ARG A 82 22.15 -23.71 -6.57
N SER A 83 21.44 -22.99 -7.44
CA SER A 83 21.95 -21.83 -8.19
C SER A 83 21.80 -20.51 -7.42
N GLY A 84 21.22 -20.53 -6.22
CA GLY A 84 21.06 -19.36 -5.36
C GLY A 84 19.60 -18.95 -5.14
N LEU A 85 19.43 -17.68 -4.74
CA LEU A 85 18.13 -17.08 -4.44
C LEU A 85 17.54 -16.40 -5.68
N SER A 86 16.33 -16.80 -6.06
CA SER A 86 15.52 -16.12 -7.06
C SER A 86 14.37 -15.37 -6.38
N VAL A 87 14.13 -14.13 -6.82
CA VAL A 87 13.02 -13.29 -6.35
C VAL A 87 12.11 -12.99 -7.53
N ARG A 88 10.82 -13.29 -7.36
CA ARG A 88 9.78 -12.88 -8.31
C ARG A 88 9.32 -11.47 -7.97
N PRO A 89 9.25 -10.52 -8.93
CA PRO A 89 8.68 -9.21 -8.68
C PRO A 89 7.28 -9.32 -8.08
N ALA A 90 6.97 -8.40 -7.16
CA ALA A 90 5.68 -8.38 -6.53
C ALA A 90 4.58 -8.16 -7.57
N ARG A 91 3.56 -9.03 -7.58
CA ARG A 91 2.43 -8.98 -8.50
C ARG A 91 1.14 -8.74 -7.75
N ARG A 92 0.20 -8.03 -8.37
CA ARG A 92 -1.15 -7.91 -7.83
C ARG A 92 -1.81 -9.28 -7.80
N SER A 93 -2.54 -9.58 -6.73
CA SER A 93 -3.18 -10.88 -6.54
C SER A 93 -4.70 -10.72 -6.29
N PRO A 94 -5.57 -11.53 -6.94
CA PRO A 94 -7.00 -11.21 -7.08
C PRO A 94 -7.88 -11.54 -5.86
N ARG A 95 -7.53 -12.52 -5.02
CA ARG A 95 -8.36 -12.94 -3.85
C ARG A 95 -8.05 -12.14 -2.58
N LEU A 96 -8.97 -11.48 -1.89
CA LEU A 96 -8.62 -10.92 -0.57
C LEU A 96 -8.35 -12.06 0.45
N PRO A 97 -7.53 -11.85 1.50
CA PRO A 97 -7.40 -12.80 2.60
C PRO A 97 -8.78 -13.16 3.15
N SER A 98 -9.00 -14.44 3.47
CA SER A 98 -10.18 -14.82 4.25
C SER A 98 -10.11 -14.12 5.61
N GLY A 99 -11.08 -13.24 5.89
CA GLY A 99 -11.14 -12.48 7.15
C GLY A 99 -10.75 -11.00 7.07
N SER A 100 -10.48 -10.42 5.90
CA SER A 100 -10.33 -8.96 5.76
C SER A 100 -11.67 -8.24 5.97
N LEU A 101 -12.07 -8.03 7.22
CA LEU A 101 -13.18 -7.15 7.57
C LEU A 101 -12.69 -5.69 7.44
N VAL A 102 -13.10 -5.00 6.39
CA VAL A 102 -12.87 -3.55 6.25
C VAL A 102 -13.98 -2.82 7.01
N VAL A 103 -13.70 -2.38 8.24
CA VAL A 103 -14.63 -1.54 9.01
C VAL A 103 -14.35 -0.06 8.73
N HIS A 104 -15.08 0.52 7.79
CA HIS A 104 -15.17 1.99 7.67
C HIS A 104 -16.25 2.52 8.63
N ARG A 105 -15.94 2.68 9.91
CA ARG A 105 -16.83 3.39 10.83
C ARG A 105 -16.55 4.89 10.73
N ARG A 106 -17.35 5.64 9.97
CA ARG A 106 -17.40 7.10 10.12
C ARG A 106 -18.00 7.41 11.49
N LEU A 107 -17.24 8.02 12.38
CA LEU A 107 -17.81 8.77 13.50
C LEU A 107 -18.43 10.03 12.90
N ARG A 108 -19.75 10.22 13.10
CA ARG A 108 -20.39 11.51 12.81
C ARG A 108 -20.02 12.48 13.94
N PRO A 109 -19.75 13.77 13.66
CA PRO A 109 -19.58 14.76 14.72
C PRO A 109 -20.90 14.93 15.48
N ALA A 110 -20.84 14.96 16.81
CA ALA A 110 -21.93 15.49 17.61
C ALA A 110 -22.06 16.98 17.28
N THR A 111 -23.18 17.38 16.70
CA THR A 111 -23.57 18.78 16.61
C THR A 111 -23.92 19.23 18.02
N SER A 112 -23.04 19.99 18.67
CA SER A 112 -23.42 20.83 19.80
C SER A 112 -23.28 22.28 19.37
N THR A 113 -24.38 22.81 18.82
CA THR A 113 -24.63 24.24 18.81
C THR A 113 -25.08 24.61 20.21
N VAL A 114 -24.25 25.34 20.97
CA VAL A 114 -24.74 26.14 22.09
C VAL A 114 -24.71 27.58 21.61
N SER A 115 -25.88 28.08 21.25
CA SER A 115 -26.17 29.50 21.17
C SER A 115 -27.30 29.74 22.17
N GLY A 116 -27.08 30.67 23.08
CA GLY A 116 -28.01 31.05 24.13
C GLY A 116 -27.40 32.19 24.92
N HIS A 117 -27.54 33.40 24.37
CA HIS A 117 -27.50 34.63 25.14
C HIS A 117 -28.69 34.65 26.10
N ASP A 118 -28.43 34.98 27.36
CA ASP A 118 -29.00 36.15 28.04
C ASP A 118 -27.97 36.66 29.06
#